data_AF-A0A232EN97-F1
#
_entry.id   AF-A0A232EN97-F1
#
_cell.length_a   1.000
_cell.length_b   1.000
_cell.length_c   1.000
_cell.angle_alpha   90.00
_cell.angle_beta   90.00
_cell.angle_gamma   90.00
#
_symmetry.space_group_name_H-M   'P 1'
#
loop_
_entity.id
_entity.type
_entity.pdbx_description
1 polymer ?
#
loop_
_entity_poly.entity_id
_entity_poly.type
_entity_poly.pdbx_seq_one_letter_code
_entity_poly.pdbx_strand_id
1 'polypeptide(L)'
;MERSIQRAKTLEFFKNIEETTDDDPYGLINLFQYANYIDRLSTFELWQKELIYKVKDLLEMEFCYDDRERQVFCYYCGIIISPLRNEEEIWTKHAFLTTDCCNLGTKC
;
A
#
# COMPACT_ATOMS: atom_id res chain seq x y z
N MET A 1 16.29 1.03 -10.77
CA MET A 1 15.66 2.27 -11.25
C MET A 1 14.18 2.31 -10.88
N GLU A 2 13.43 1.22 -11.09
CA GLU A 2 11.98 1.15 -10.80
C GLU A 2 11.59 1.29 -9.32
N ARG A 3 12.32 0.65 -8.39
CA ARG A 3 12.02 0.72 -6.94
C ARG A 3 12.07 2.15 -6.38
N SER A 4 13.06 2.93 -6.81
CA SER A 4 13.21 4.34 -6.42
C SER A 4 12.07 5.21 -6.93
N ILE A 5 11.57 4.92 -8.13
CA ILE A 5 10.40 5.60 -8.72
C ILE A 5 9.14 5.23 -7.93
N GLN A 6 8.97 3.96 -7.55
CA GLN A 6 7.80 3.53 -6.81
C GLN A 6 7.76 4.15 -5.41
N ARG A 7 8.90 4.20 -4.71
CA ARG A 7 9.01 4.87 -3.42
C ARG A 7 8.77 6.38 -3.52
N ALA A 8 9.22 7.03 -4.60
CA ALA A 8 8.91 8.45 -4.84
C ALA A 8 7.40 8.67 -5.05
N LYS A 9 6.73 7.80 -5.83
CA LYS A 9 5.28 7.83 -6.04
C LYS A 9 4.50 7.57 -4.74
N THR A 10 4.98 6.66 -3.92
CA THR A 10 4.45 6.42 -2.57
C THR A 10 4.48 7.70 -1.74
N LEU A 11 5.62 8.39 -1.69
CA LEU A 11 5.74 9.65 -0.96
C LEU A 11 4.87 10.76 -1.55
N GLU A 12 4.74 10.84 -2.87
CA GLU A 12 3.84 11.80 -3.52
C GLU A 12 2.36 11.52 -3.24
N PHE A 13 1.93 10.26 -3.28
CA PHE A 13 0.58 9.83 -2.91
C PHE A 13 0.24 10.31 -1.50
N PHE A 14 1.14 10.05 -0.55
CA PHE A 14 0.95 10.38 0.85
C PHE A 14 1.02 11.87 1.17
N LYS A 15 1.78 12.67 0.40
CA LYS A 15 1.77 14.14 0.52
C LYS A 15 0.40 14.75 0.16
N ASN A 16 -0.45 14.02 -0.55
CA ASN A 16 -1.78 14.48 -0.99
C ASN A 16 -2.92 14.02 -0.07
N ILE A 17 -2.61 13.32 1.03
CA ILE A 17 -3.54 13.03 2.13
C ILE A 17 -3.28 14.12 3.17
N GLU A 18 -4.18 15.11 3.27
CA GLU A 18 -4.02 16.24 4.19
C GLU A 18 -4.00 15.80 5.67
N GLU A 19 -3.13 16.46 6.46
CA GLU A 19 -2.96 16.43 7.94
C GLU A 19 -2.27 15.19 8.56
N THR A 20 -1.27 15.20 9.48
CA THR A 20 -0.39 16.13 10.24
C THR A 20 0.77 15.22 10.78
N THR A 21 1.99 15.62 11.16
CA THR A 21 2.41 16.43 12.33
C THR A 21 3.90 16.79 12.18
N ASP A 22 4.33 17.89 12.80
CA ASP A 22 5.67 18.51 12.66
C ASP A 22 6.87 17.70 13.23
N ASP A 23 6.65 16.46 13.67
CA ASP A 23 7.64 15.65 14.41
C ASP A 23 8.30 14.51 13.61
N ASP A 24 7.96 14.32 12.32
CA ASP A 24 8.60 13.28 11.47
C ASP A 24 9.52 13.88 10.38
N PRO A 25 10.83 14.07 10.66
CA PRO A 25 11.79 14.64 9.72
C PRO A 25 12.13 13.73 8.54
N TYR A 26 11.60 12.50 8.47
CA TYR A 26 11.80 11.59 7.35
C TYR A 26 10.62 11.54 6.38
N GLY A 27 9.48 12.18 6.69
CA GLY A 27 8.30 12.13 5.84
C GLY A 27 7.86 10.70 5.54
N LEU A 28 8.08 9.79 6.50
CA LEU A 28 7.43 8.49 6.56
C LEU A 28 5.99 8.75 6.97
N ILE A 29 5.26 9.40 6.05
CA ILE A 29 3.86 9.76 6.19
C ILE A 29 3.15 8.62 6.89
N ASN A 30 2.39 8.97 7.94
CA ASN A 30 1.77 8.13 8.95
C ASN A 30 0.90 7.00 8.38
N LEU A 31 1.56 6.09 7.69
CA LEU A 31 1.05 4.87 7.12
C LEU A 31 0.59 3.91 8.21
N PHE A 32 1.16 4.07 9.40
CA PHE A 32 0.75 3.40 10.62
C PHE A 32 -0.68 3.76 11.05
N GLN A 33 -1.29 4.84 10.55
CA GLN A 33 -2.72 5.06 10.74
C GLN A 33 -3.56 3.92 10.15
N TYR A 34 -3.04 3.25 9.12
CA TYR A 34 -3.65 2.08 8.51
C TYR A 34 -3.13 0.76 9.12
N ALA A 35 -2.46 0.80 10.27
CA ALA A 35 -2.06 -0.42 10.98
C ALA A 35 -3.28 -1.19 11.51
N ASN A 36 -4.38 -0.49 11.79
CA ASN A 36 -5.65 -1.11 12.16
C ASN A 36 -6.39 -1.63 10.91
N TYR A 37 -6.95 -2.82 11.04
CA TYR A 37 -7.78 -3.44 10.00
C TYR A 37 -8.96 -2.57 9.55
N ILE A 38 -9.64 -1.89 10.48
CA ILE A 38 -10.81 -1.04 10.18
C ILE A 38 -10.40 0.15 9.32
N ASP A 39 -9.28 0.78 9.66
CA ASP A 39 -8.76 1.93 8.92
C ASP A 39 -8.27 1.53 7.52
N ARG A 40 -7.78 0.29 7.34
CA ARG A 40 -7.53 -0.25 6.00
C ARG A 40 -8.81 -0.52 5.25
N LEU A 41 -9.80 -1.13 5.91
CA LEU A 41 -11.07 -1.50 5.28
C LEU A 41 -11.80 -0.28 4.72
N SER A 42 -11.74 0.87 5.40
CA SER A 42 -12.35 2.11 4.90
C SER A 42 -11.75 2.58 3.57
N THR A 43 -10.47 2.26 3.28
CA THR A 43 -9.86 2.61 1.99
C THR A 43 -10.49 1.85 0.81
N PHE A 44 -11.18 0.74 1.05
CA PHE A 44 -11.82 -0.08 0.01
C PHE A 44 -13.29 0.28 -0.27
N GLU A 45 -13.80 1.40 0.25
CA GLU A 45 -15.18 1.84 0.01
C GLU A 45 -15.57 1.92 -1.47
N LEU A 46 -14.62 2.36 -2.32
CA LEU A 46 -14.80 2.48 -3.77
C LEU A 46 -14.16 1.31 -4.55
N TRP A 47 -13.87 0.19 -3.88
CA TRP A 47 -13.33 -1.00 -4.53
C TRP A 47 -14.32 -1.60 -5.52
N GLN A 48 -13.87 -1.75 -6.76
CA GLN A 48 -14.68 -2.19 -7.87
C GLN A 48 -14.77 -3.73 -7.96
N LYS A 49 -15.94 -4.26 -8.31
CA LYS A 49 -16.19 -5.72 -8.40
C LYS A 49 -15.49 -6.38 -9.58
N GLU A 50 -15.10 -5.58 -10.57
CA GLU A 50 -14.38 -6.01 -11.77
C GLU A 50 -12.92 -6.41 -11.46
N LEU A 51 -12.45 -6.18 -10.24
CA LEU A 51 -11.12 -6.56 -9.78
C LEU A 51 -11.11 -8.00 -9.28
N ILE A 52 -10.07 -8.75 -9.68
CA ILE A 52 -9.94 -10.21 -9.44
C ILE A 52 -9.78 -10.54 -7.95
N TYR A 53 -9.29 -9.58 -7.14
CA TYR A 53 -9.00 -9.77 -5.73
C TYR A 53 -10.18 -9.41 -4.84
N LYS A 54 -10.42 -10.25 -3.82
CA LYS A 54 -11.37 -9.90 -2.75
C LYS A 54 -10.70 -8.90 -1.80
N VAL A 55 -11.47 -7.92 -1.37
CA VAL A 55 -11.04 -6.93 -0.36
C VAL A 55 -10.45 -7.62 0.88
N LYS A 56 -11.07 -8.69 1.37
CA LYS A 56 -10.59 -9.43 2.54
C LYS A 56 -9.16 -9.97 2.37
N ASP A 57 -8.86 -10.54 1.21
CA ASP A 57 -7.55 -11.12 0.92
C ASP A 57 -6.47 -10.02 0.90
N LEU A 58 -6.81 -8.84 0.37
CA LEU A 58 -5.91 -7.67 0.37
C LEU A 58 -5.67 -7.13 1.78
N LEU A 59 -6.72 -7.06 2.61
CA LEU A 59 -6.62 -6.60 3.99
C LEU A 59 -5.78 -7.52 4.88
N GLU A 60 -5.91 -8.84 4.68
CA GLU A 60 -5.08 -9.87 5.34
C GLU A 60 -3.61 -9.78 4.92
N MET A 61 -3.36 -9.35 3.68
CA MET A 61 -2.02 -9.05 3.17
C MET A 61 -1.53 -7.63 3.50
N GLU A 62 -2.25 -6.93 4.40
CA GLU A 62 -1.85 -5.62 4.91
C GLU A 62 -1.79 -4.53 3.82
N PHE A 63 -2.64 -4.65 2.81
CA PHE A 63 -2.83 -3.65 1.76
C PHE A 63 -3.99 -2.72 2.07
N CYS A 64 -3.83 -1.49 1.62
CA CYS A 64 -4.85 -0.45 1.50
C CYS A 64 -5.15 -0.21 0.01
N TYR A 65 -6.22 0.50 -0.27
CA TYR A 65 -6.60 0.90 -1.63
C TYR A 65 -6.50 2.40 -1.85
N ASP A 66 -6.00 2.76 -3.03
CA ASP A 66 -6.06 4.10 -3.59
C ASP A 66 -7.08 4.08 -4.72
N ASP A 67 -8.22 4.71 -4.47
CA ASP A 67 -9.33 4.80 -5.41
C ASP A 67 -9.04 5.74 -6.58
N ARG A 68 -8.22 6.78 -6.37
CA ARG A 68 -7.89 7.80 -7.37
C ARG A 68 -7.15 7.18 -8.53
N GLU A 69 -6.15 6.37 -8.20
CA GLU A 69 -5.29 5.73 -9.18
C GLU A 69 -5.62 4.24 -9.40
N ARG A 70 -6.61 3.71 -8.66
CA ARG A 70 -7.04 2.30 -8.67
C ARG A 70 -5.88 1.34 -8.40
N GLN A 71 -5.10 1.63 -7.37
CA GLN A 71 -3.90 0.89 -6.97
C GLN A 71 -4.03 0.41 -5.53
N VAL A 72 -3.25 -0.59 -5.13
CA VAL A 72 -3.15 -1.00 -3.72
C VAL A 72 -1.77 -0.64 -3.18
N PHE A 73 -1.68 -0.34 -1.88
CA PHE A 73 -0.39 -0.06 -1.24
C PHE A 73 -0.25 -0.78 0.09
N CYS A 74 0.95 -1.28 0.38
CA CYS A 74 1.22 -1.91 1.66
C CYS A 74 1.39 -0.82 2.73
N TYR A 75 0.64 -0.88 3.83
CA TYR A 75 0.77 0.13 4.88
C TYR A 75 2.13 0.07 5.59
N TYR A 76 2.83 -1.07 5.58
CA TYR A 76 4.10 -1.19 6.30
C TYR A 76 5.27 -0.60 5.50
N CYS A 77 5.48 -1.09 4.28
CA CYS A 77 6.64 -0.69 3.46
C CYS A 77 6.31 0.40 2.43
N GLY A 78 5.03 0.74 2.25
CA GLY A 78 4.56 1.73 1.31
C GLY A 78 4.62 1.32 -0.16
N ILE A 79 4.95 0.07 -0.51
CA ILE A 79 4.98 -0.33 -1.92
C ILE A 79 3.59 -0.20 -2.53
N ILE A 80 3.49 0.48 -3.67
CA ILE A 80 2.25 0.57 -4.44
C ILE A 80 2.28 -0.47 -5.56
N ILE A 81 1.16 -1.14 -5.82
CA ILE A 81 1.01 -2.17 -6.86
C ILE A 81 -0.32 -1.94 -7.56
N SER A 82 -0.33 -1.94 -8.90
CA SER A 82 -1.59 -1.87 -9.66
C SER A 82 -2.21 -3.27 -9.78
N PRO A 83 -3.42 -3.49 -9.24
CA PRO A 83 -4.13 -4.77 -9.32
C PRO A 83 -4.69 -5.05 -10.74
N LEU A 84 -4.79 -4.01 -11.58
CA LEU A 84 -5.42 -4.07 -12.90
C LEU A 84 -4.50 -4.59 -14.01
N ARG A 85 -3.18 -4.59 -13.80
CA ARG A 85 -2.21 -4.71 -14.89
C ARG A 85 -1.50 -6.05 -14.97
N ASN A 86 -1.76 -6.99 -14.07
CA ASN A 86 -0.90 -8.17 -13.96
C ASN A 86 -1.67 -9.45 -13.66
N GLU A 87 -1.30 -10.49 -14.41
CA GLU A 87 -1.67 -11.89 -14.16
C GLU A 87 -0.97 -12.44 -12.90
N GLU A 88 0.15 -11.83 -12.51
CA GLU A 88 0.91 -12.18 -11.31
C GLU A 88 0.22 -11.70 -10.03
N GLU A 89 0.24 -12.56 -9.02
CA GLU A 89 -0.30 -12.28 -7.69
C GLU A 89 0.36 -11.05 -7.04
N ILE A 90 -0.46 -10.17 -6.45
CA ILE A 90 -0.01 -8.95 -5.75
C ILE A 90 1.08 -9.27 -4.70
N TRP A 91 0.93 -10.38 -3.98
CA TRP A 91 1.90 -10.85 -3.00
C TRP A 91 3.27 -11.16 -3.61
N THR A 92 3.29 -11.88 -4.74
CA THR A 92 4.53 -12.22 -5.45
C THR A 92 5.28 -10.97 -5.88
N LYS A 93 4.56 -9.96 -6.40
CA LYS A 93 5.17 -8.66 -6.71
C LYS A 93 5.64 -7.92 -5.48
N HIS A 94 4.89 -7.97 -4.39
CA HIS A 94 5.32 -7.39 -3.12
C HIS A 94 6.67 -7.97 -2.69
N ALA A 95 6.77 -9.30 -2.64
CA ALA A 95 8.00 -10.02 -2.30
C ALA A 95 9.16 -9.76 -3.27
N PHE A 96 8.86 -9.56 -4.55
CA PHE A 96 9.86 -9.23 -5.55
C PHE A 96 10.37 -7.78 -5.44
N LEU A 97 9.50 -6.84 -5.09
CA LEU A 97 9.80 -5.41 -5.08
C LEU A 97 10.38 -4.92 -3.75
N THR A 98 10.09 -5.60 -2.64
CA THR A 98 10.56 -5.23 -1.30
C THR A 98 11.34 -6.38 -0.67
N THR A 99 12.39 -6.06 0.08
CA THR A 99 13.30 -7.07 0.68
C THR A 99 13.26 -7.07 2.20
N ASP A 100 12.60 -6.08 2.79
CA ASP A 100 12.63 -5.69 4.20
C ASP A 100 11.23 -5.32 4.74
N CYS A 101 10.17 -5.81 4.10
CA CYS A 101 8.81 -5.61 4.59
C CYS A 101 8.45 -6.68 5.62
N CYS A 102 8.11 -6.26 6.84
CA CYS A 102 7.71 -7.17 7.93
C CYS A 102 6.52 -8.05 7.57
N ASN A 103 5.62 -7.54 6.72
CA ASN A 103 4.45 -8.31 6.29
C ASN A 103 4.84 -9.50 5.42
N LEU A 104 6.03 -9.54 4.81
CA LEU A 104 6.52 -10.69 4.04
C LEU A 104 7.14 -11.80 4.92
N GLY A 105 7.12 -11.65 6.26
CA GLY A 105 7.74 -12.60 7.18
C GLY A 105 9.28 -12.59 7.17
N THR A 106 9.89 -11.66 6.42
CA THR A 106 11.33 -11.40 6.45
C THR A 106 11.64 -10.51 7.65
N LYS A 107 12.42 -11.05 8.61
CA LYS A 107 12.89 -10.43 9.87
C LYS A 107 12.53 -8.95 10.07
N CYS A 108 11.55 -8.71 10.94
CA CYS A 108 11.26 -7.43 11.58
C CYS A 108 12.37 -7.01 12.55
#